data_AF-A0A381ZUZ8-F1
#
_entry.id   AF-A0A381ZUZ8-F1
#
_cell.length_a   1.000
_cell.length_b   1.000
_cell.length_c   1.000
_cell.angle_alpha   90.00
_cell.angle_beta   90.00
_cell.angle_gamma   90.00
#
_symmetry.space_group_name_H-M   'P 1'
#
loop_
_entity.id
_entity.type
_entity.pdbx_description
1 polymer ?
#
loop_
_entity_poly.entity_id
_entity_poly.type
_entity_poly.pdbx_seq_one_letter_code
_entity_poly.pdbx_strand_id
1 'polypeptide(L)' 'EGPTVAYRYMKENLNRAVNGEMGECLDMEAAHHIHCGQTRDHREAAQAFVEKREPVFEGR' A
#
# COMPACT_ATOMS: atom_id res chain seq x y z
N GLU A 1 5.47 -8.86 11.11
CA GLU A 1 4.06 -8.92 10.65
C GLU A 1 3.73 -7.55 10.08
N GLY A 2 3.06 -7.47 8.93
CA GLY A 2 2.90 -6.21 8.20
C GLY A 2 1.89 -6.31 7.07
N PRO A 3 1.49 -5.18 6.47
CA PRO A 3 0.42 -5.13 5.48
C PRO A 3 0.88 -5.76 4.17
N THR A 4 0.68 -7.07 4.04
CA THR A 4 1.26 -7.88 2.96
C THR A 4 0.75 -7.44 1.59
N VAL A 5 -0.51 -6.97 1.50
CA VAL A 5 -1.08 -6.38 0.29
C VAL A 5 -0.31 -5.12 -0.13
N ALA A 6 -0.02 -4.21 0.80
CA ALA A 6 0.73 -3.00 0.52
C ALA A 6 2.17 -3.33 0.09
N TYR A 7 2.83 -4.29 0.76
CA TYR A 7 4.19 -4.72 0.38
C TYR A 7 4.25 -5.30 -1.03
N ARG A 8 3.22 -6.02 -1.47
CA ARG A 8 3.13 -6.52 -2.84
C ARG A 8 3.14 -5.36 -3.83
N TYR A 9 2.23 -4.40 -3.65
CA TYR A 9 2.12 -3.26 -4.57
C TYR A 9 3.37 -2.37 -4.57
N MET A 10 4.01 -2.17 -3.41
CA MET A 10 5.30 -1.45 -3.35
C MET A 10 6.37 -2.13 -4.20
N LYS A 11 6.48 -3.46 -4.15
CA LYS A 11 7.43 -4.22 -4.97
C LYS A 11 7.09 -4.16 -6.46
N GLU A 12 5.80 -4.19 -6.79
CA GLU A 12 5.32 -4.09 -8.17
C GLU A 12 5.63 -2.71 -8.78
N ASN A 13 5.38 -1.63 -8.03
CA ASN A 13 5.78 -0.27 -8.42
C ASN A 13 7.28 -0.17 -8.65
N LEU A 14 8.09 -0.69 -7.71
CA LEU A 14 9.55 -0.64 -7.82
C LEU A 14 10.06 -1.39 -9.06
N ASN A 15 9.53 -2.59 -9.32
CA ASN A 15 9.91 -3.37 -10.49
C ASN A 15 9.51 -2.67 -11.80
N ARG A 16 8.37 -1.97 -11.82
CA ARG A 16 7.94 -1.21 -13.00
C ARG A 16 8.82 0.01 -13.23
N ALA A 17 9.18 0.74 -12.18
CA ALA A 17 10.00 1.95 -12.26
C ALA A 17 11.37 1.72 -12.92
N VAL A 18 11.89 0.48 -12.90
CA VAL A 18 13.16 0.12 -13.57
C VAL A 18 13.09 0.26 -15.09
N ASN A 19 11.92 0.00 -15.70
CA ASN A 19 11.78 -0.07 -17.16
C ASN A 19 10.62 0.79 -17.71
N GLY A 20 9.91 1.51 -16.84
CA GLY A 20 8.69 2.24 -17.19
C GLY A 20 8.90 3.74 -17.36
N GLU A 21 8.06 4.33 -18.20
CA GLU A 21 7.95 5.77 -18.32
C GLU A 21 7.32 6.37 -17.06
N MET A 22 7.79 7.56 -16.66
CA MET A 22 7.38 8.19 -15.41
C MET A 22 5.87 8.34 -15.28
N GLY A 23 5.18 8.76 -16.35
CA GLY A 23 3.73 8.94 -16.36
C GLY A 23 2.97 7.63 -16.10
N GLU A 24 3.38 6.54 -16.76
CA GLU A 24 2.74 5.23 -16.61
C GLU A 24 2.95 4.66 -15.20
N CYS A 25 4.13 4.90 -14.61
CA CYS A 25 4.43 4.51 -13.24
C CYS A 25 3.53 5.25 -12.25
N LEU A 26 3.33 6.55 -12.42
CA LEU A 26 2.45 7.37 -11.57
C LEU A 26 0.98 6.93 -11.66
N ASP A 27 0.49 6.63 -12.87
CA ASP A 27 -0.88 6.16 -13.07
C ASP A 27 -1.13 4.82 -12.36
N MET A 28 -0.17 3.89 -12.42
CA MET A 28 -0.26 2.62 -11.69
C MET A 28 -0.14 2.80 -10.17
N GLU A 29 0.77 3.66 -9.70
CA GLU A 29 0.89 3.98 -8.28
C GLU A 29 -0.43 4.50 -7.71
N ALA A 30 -1.12 5.38 -8.43
CA ALA A 30 -2.42 5.91 -8.02
C ALA A 30 -3.46 4.78 -7.86
N ALA A 31 -3.53 3.84 -8.81
CA ALA A 31 -4.44 2.69 -8.71
C ALA A 31 -4.10 1.80 -7.51
N HIS A 32 -2.82 1.50 -7.28
CA HIS A 32 -2.37 0.72 -6.14
C HIS A 32 -2.68 1.40 -4.80
N HIS A 33 -2.56 2.72 -4.71
CA HIS A 33 -2.95 3.49 -3.53
C HIS A 33 -4.44 3.36 -3.20
N ILE A 34 -5.31 3.42 -4.22
CA ILE A 34 -6.75 3.21 -4.05
C ILE A 34 -7.04 1.80 -3.53
N HIS A 35 -6.41 0.78 -4.13
CA HIS A 35 -6.59 -0.60 -3.69
C HIS A 35 -6.09 -0.82 -2.25
N CYS A 36 -4.90 -0.31 -1.90
CA CYS A 36 -4.39 -0.36 -0.53
C CYS A 36 -5.33 0.35 0.44
N GLY A 37 -5.86 1.52 0.06
CA GLY A 37 -6.78 2.31 0.89
C GLY A 37 -8.07 1.57 1.30
N GLN A 38 -8.49 0.59 0.51
CA GLN A 38 -9.71 -0.19 0.76
C GLN A 38 -9.48 -1.41 1.68
N THR A 39 -8.22 -1.80 1.91
CA THR A 39 -7.83 -2.95 2.73
C THR A 39 -8.21 -2.78 4.20
N ARG A 40 -8.31 -3.89 4.93
CA ARG A 40 -8.54 -3.85 6.39
C ARG A 40 -7.29 -3.34 7.10
N ASP A 41 -6.12 -3.73 6.62
CA ASP A 41 -4.84 -3.26 7.14
C ASP A 41 -4.70 -1.73 7.07
N HIS A 42 -5.16 -1.09 5.99
CA HIS A 42 -5.12 0.37 5.89
C HIS A 42 -6.05 1.05 6.91
N ARG A 43 -7.28 0.53 7.08
CA ARG A 43 -8.23 1.07 8.07
C ARG A 43 -7.70 0.90 9.49
N GLU A 44 -7.14 -0.26 9.79
CA GLU A 44 -6.52 -0.58 11.08
C GLU A 44 -5.31 0.32 11.34
N ALA A 45 -4.45 0.53 10.36
CA ALA A 45 -3.34 1.48 10.48
C ALA A 45 -3.82 2.91 10.76
N ALA A 46 -4.84 3.38 10.03
CA ALA A 46 -5.39 4.71 10.21
C ALA A 46 -6.03 4.87 11.61
N GLN A 47 -6.78 3.87 12.07
CA GLN A 47 -7.38 3.87 13.39
C GLN A 47 -6.32 3.82 14.50
N ALA A 48 -5.36 2.90 14.41
CA ALA A 48 -4.26 2.77 15.36
C ALA A 48 -3.41 4.06 15.44
N PHE A 49 -3.20 4.74 14.30
CA PHE A 49 -2.51 6.03 14.26
C PHE A 49 -3.25 7.12 15.05
N VAL A 50 -4.58 7.22 14.88
CA VAL A 50 -5.41 8.18 15.63
C VAL A 50 -5.45 7.83 17.12
N GLU A 51 -5.54 6.54 17.45
CA GLU A 51 -5.57 6.02 18.82
C GLU A 51 -4.19 5.98 19.49
N LYS A 52 -3.11 6.30 18.75
CA LYS A 52 -1.70 6.26 19.22
C LYS A 52 -1.29 4.91 19.79
N ARG A 53 -1.75 3.82 19.15
CA ARG A 53 -1.36 2.45 19.49
C ARG A 53 -0.64 1.80 18.31
N GLU A 54 -0.01 0.65 18.56
CA GLU A 54 0.57 -0.15 17.49
C GLU A 54 -0.55 -0.80 16.64
N PRO A 55 -0.46 -0.77 15.31
CA PRO A 55 -1.42 -1.42 14.42
C PRO A 55 -1.17 -2.93 14.35
N VAL A 56 -2.25 -3.71 14.24
CA VAL A 56 -2.17 -5.17 14.04
C VAL A 56 -2.56 -5.52 12.60
N PHE A 57 -1.58 -5.93 11.80
CA PHE A 57 -1.80 -6.25 10.39
C PHE A 57 -2.20 -7.72 10.18
N GLU A 58 -3.28 -7.95 9.43
CA GLU A 58 -3.76 -9.28 9.05
C GLU A 58 -3.34 -9.67 7.62
N GLY A 59 -2.77 -8.74 6.85
CA GLY A 59 -2.30 -8.98 5.48
C GLY A 59 -3.43 -8.98 4.43
N ARG A 60 -4.51 -8.23 4.68
CA ARG A 60 -5.74 -8.23 3.85
C ARG A 60 -6.36 -6.84 3.69
#